data_AF-A0AAV3XWA7-F1
#
_entry.id   AF-A0AAV3XWA7-F1
#
_cell.length_a   1.000
_cell.length_b   1.000
_cell.length_c   1.000
_cell.angle_alpha   90.00
_cell.angle_beta   90.00
_cell.angle_gamma   90.00
#
_symmetry.space_group_name_H-M   'P 1'
#
loop_
_entity.id
_entity.type
_entity.pdbx_description
1 polymer ?
#
loop_
_entity_poly.entity_id
_entity_poly.type
_entity_poly.pdbx_seq_one_letter_code
_entity_poly.pdbx_strand_id
1 'polypeptide(L)'
;MIPVLSDPSQVDLYLERFERHAAAFGWHESEWAPCLANLLQDEALSVFLSLSPTESADYQSIKRVLLRRFNCDRNGFRSKFLAVKLQADEDFGTFINRSKQYFDRWIELSAVSTLEGLSYLICLENALQACDEDFLGASCFHFYIDRSGTSKVEERRHYRENPDKHVHRK
;
A
#
# COMPACT_ATOMS: atom_id res chain seq x y z
N MET A 1 2.59 -4.03 29.30
CA MET A 1 1.23 -3.76 28.79
C MET A 1 1.39 -2.99 27.48
N ILE A 2 0.80 -3.46 26.37
CA ILE A 2 0.79 -2.73 25.10
C ILE A 2 -0.22 -1.58 25.26
N PRO A 3 0.11 -0.32 24.90
CA PRO A 3 -0.88 0.74 24.96
C PRO A 3 -1.90 0.56 23.83
N VAL A 4 -3.10 1.09 24.05
CA VAL A 4 -4.18 1.15 23.07
C VAL A 4 -3.72 1.87 21.79
N LEU A 5 -4.27 1.50 20.64
CA LEU A 5 -4.08 2.23 19.39
C LEU A 5 -4.65 3.66 19.52
N SER A 6 -3.77 4.66 19.61
CA SER A 6 -4.17 6.06 19.80
C SER A 6 -4.17 6.89 18.51
N ASP A 7 -3.30 6.55 17.56
CA ASP A 7 -3.15 7.28 16.30
C ASP A 7 -3.44 6.34 15.12
N PRO A 8 -4.59 6.52 14.43
CA PRO A 8 -4.94 5.70 13.29
C PRO A 8 -3.99 5.86 12.09
N SER A 9 -3.20 6.94 12.03
CA SER A 9 -2.22 7.14 10.96
C SER A 9 -1.00 6.23 11.07
N GLN A 10 -0.78 5.63 12.25
CA GLN A 10 0.37 4.79 12.61
C GLN A 10 -0.02 3.32 12.82
N VAL A 11 -1.14 2.89 12.22
CA VAL A 11 -1.68 1.52 12.39
C VAL A 11 -0.67 0.45 11.96
N ASP A 12 0.14 0.69 10.92
CA ASP A 12 1.19 -0.23 10.50
C ASP A 12 2.26 -0.42 11.59
N LEU A 13 2.81 0.67 12.12
CA LEU A 13 3.82 0.63 13.19
C LEU A 13 3.24 0.02 14.47
N TYR A 14 1.97 0.33 14.75
CA TYR A 14 1.28 -0.24 15.90
C TYR A 14 1.16 -1.76 15.78
N LEU A 15 0.73 -2.26 14.62
CA LEU A 15 0.58 -3.69 14.37
C LEU A 15 1.93 -4.40 14.43
N GLU A 16 3.00 -3.83 13.86
CA GLU A 16 4.35 -4.40 14.01
C GLU A 16 4.80 -4.46 15.47
N ARG A 17 4.55 -3.42 16.25
CA ARG A 17 4.85 -3.42 17.68
C ARG A 17 4.05 -4.51 18.41
N PHE A 18 2.78 -4.66 18.07
CA PHE A 18 1.93 -5.71 18.61
C PHE A 18 2.48 -7.11 18.30
N GLU A 19 2.84 -7.38 17.04
CA GLU A 19 3.41 -8.66 16.60
C GLU A 19 4.70 -8.99 17.32
N ARG A 20 5.62 -8.01 17.43
CA ARG A 20 6.87 -8.19 18.18
C ARG A 20 6.63 -8.45 19.66
N HIS A 21 5.63 -7.80 20.26
CA HIS A 21 5.25 -8.04 21.65
C HIS A 21 4.68 -9.45 21.82
N ALA A 22 3.70 -9.83 21.01
CA ALA A 22 3.09 -11.16 21.06
C ALA A 22 4.14 -12.28 20.88
N ALA A 23 5.05 -12.12 19.92
CA ALA A 23 6.15 -13.05 19.70
C ALA A 23 7.13 -13.13 20.89
N ALA A 24 7.50 -11.98 21.47
CA ALA A 24 8.41 -11.95 22.63
C ALA A 24 7.82 -12.63 23.88
N PHE A 25 6.50 -12.60 24.03
CA PHE A 25 5.78 -13.25 25.13
C PHE A 25 5.30 -14.67 24.78
N GLY A 26 5.59 -15.17 23.57
CA GLY A 26 5.25 -16.52 23.16
C GLY A 26 3.76 -16.79 23.02
N TRP A 27 2.95 -15.77 22.69
CA TRP A 27 1.51 -15.94 22.48
C TRP A 27 1.23 -16.81 21.26
N HIS A 28 0.27 -17.73 21.38
CA HIS A 28 -0.21 -18.48 20.23
C HIS A 28 -0.96 -17.55 19.27
N GLU A 29 -0.85 -17.76 17.96
CA GLU A 29 -1.53 -16.92 16.96
C GLU A 29 -3.06 -16.85 17.17
N SER A 30 -3.67 -17.89 17.72
CA SER A 30 -5.08 -17.91 18.11
C SER A 30 -5.45 -16.87 19.18
N GLU A 31 -4.48 -16.41 19.96
CA GLU A 31 -4.67 -15.39 21.00
C GLU A 31 -4.53 -13.97 20.44
N TRP A 32 -3.94 -13.80 19.25
CA TRP A 32 -3.59 -12.49 18.73
C TRP A 32 -4.84 -11.67 18.36
N ALA A 33 -5.83 -12.29 17.71
CA ALA A 33 -7.08 -11.64 17.34
C ALA A 33 -7.85 -11.08 18.55
N PRO A 34 -8.19 -11.88 19.59
CA PRO A 34 -8.90 -11.37 20.76
C PRO A 34 -8.06 -10.36 21.57
N CYS A 35 -6.74 -10.54 21.65
CA CYS A 35 -5.87 -9.56 22.30
C CYS A 35 -5.85 -8.22 21.56
N LEU A 36 -5.76 -8.24 20.22
CA LEU A 36 -5.79 -7.02 19.41
C LEU A 36 -7.13 -6.30 19.55
N ALA A 37 -8.26 -7.03 19.51
CA ALA A 37 -9.59 -6.45 19.62
C ALA A 37 -9.77 -5.57 20.88
N ASN A 38 -9.20 -5.98 22.01
CA ASN A 38 -9.23 -5.21 23.27
C ASN A 38 -8.39 -3.92 23.25
N LEU A 39 -7.51 -3.78 22.26
CA LEU A 39 -6.59 -2.65 22.12
C LEU A 39 -7.02 -1.67 21.01
N LEU A 40 -8.10 -1.97 20.29
CA LEU A 40 -8.68 -1.10 19.28
C LEU A 40 -9.71 -0.15 19.91
N GLN A 41 -9.76 1.07 19.39
CA GLN A 41 -10.75 2.08 19.78
C GLN A 41 -11.31 2.80 18.55
N ASP A 42 -12.40 3.53 18.74
CA ASP A 42 -13.04 4.43 17.78
C ASP A 42 -13.19 3.80 16.38
N GLU A 43 -12.59 4.43 15.37
CA GLU A 43 -12.68 4.02 13.98
C GLU A 43 -12.08 2.62 13.75
N ALA A 44 -10.98 2.27 14.42
CA ALA A 44 -10.36 0.96 14.29
C ALA A 44 -11.25 -0.14 14.90
N LEU A 45 -11.90 0.16 16.03
CA LEU A 45 -12.87 -0.74 16.63
C LEU A 45 -14.13 -0.89 15.75
N SER A 46 -14.61 0.21 15.17
CA SER A 46 -15.75 0.19 14.24
C SER A 46 -15.48 -0.72 13.03
N VAL A 47 -14.26 -0.67 12.50
CA VAL A 47 -13.81 -1.53 11.40
C VAL A 47 -13.77 -2.99 11.83
N PHE A 48 -13.21 -3.29 12.99
CA PHE A 48 -13.20 -4.63 13.55
C PHE A 48 -14.63 -5.20 13.72
N LEU A 49 -15.56 -4.40 14.27
CA LEU A 49 -16.95 -4.82 14.47
C LEU A 49 -17.74 -5.01 13.18
N SER A 50 -17.25 -4.49 12.05
CA SER A 50 -17.86 -4.71 10.73
C SER A 50 -17.52 -6.06 10.11
N LEU A 51 -16.52 -6.77 10.65
CA LEU A 51 -16.08 -8.09 10.19
C LEU A 51 -17.06 -9.18 10.61
N SER A 52 -17.18 -10.24 9.80
CA SER A 52 -17.91 -11.45 10.20
C SER A 52 -17.24 -12.13 11.40
N PRO A 53 -17.96 -12.97 12.17
CA PRO A 53 -17.37 -13.72 13.30
C PRO A 53 -16.14 -14.56 12.93
N THR A 54 -16.10 -15.06 11.69
CA THR A 54 -14.96 -15.83 11.17
C THR A 54 -13.76 -14.94 10.87
N GLU A 55 -13.99 -13.74 10.31
CA GLU A 55 -12.91 -12.80 9.98
C GLU A 55 -12.36 -12.11 11.23
N SER A 56 -13.20 -11.82 12.22
CA SER A 56 -12.79 -11.21 13.49
C SER A 56 -12.09 -12.19 14.44
N ALA A 57 -12.13 -13.49 14.15
CA ALA A 57 -11.36 -14.52 14.86
C ALA A 57 -9.95 -14.72 14.25
N ASP A 58 -9.70 -14.23 13.03
CA ASP A 58 -8.43 -14.36 12.33
C ASP A 58 -7.62 -13.06 12.36
N TYR A 59 -6.45 -13.10 12.98
CA TYR A 59 -5.56 -11.94 13.09
C TYR A 59 -5.18 -11.39 11.71
N GLN A 60 -4.92 -12.25 10.71
CA GLN A 60 -4.49 -11.80 9.39
C GLN A 60 -5.60 -11.03 8.68
N SER A 61 -6.85 -11.47 8.84
CA SER A 61 -8.03 -10.76 8.34
C SER A 61 -8.19 -9.39 8.99
N ILE A 62 -8.05 -9.29 10.32
CA ILE A 62 -8.11 -8.00 11.04
C ILE A 62 -6.99 -7.07 10.56
N LYS A 63 -5.74 -7.55 10.54
CA LYS A 63 -4.56 -6.79 10.07
C LYS A 63 -4.79 -6.23 8.68
N ARG A 64 -5.21 -7.07 7.74
CA ARG A 64 -5.47 -6.67 6.35
C ARG A 64 -6.52 -5.56 6.26
N VAL A 65 -7.64 -5.68 6.96
CA VAL A 65 -8.73 -4.71 6.88
C VAL A 65 -8.37 -3.39 7.56
N LEU A 66 -7.67 -3.44 8.70
CA LEU A 66 -7.14 -2.25 9.36
C LEU A 66 -6.15 -1.52 8.44
N LEU A 67 -5.14 -2.21 7.91
CA LEU A 67 -4.15 -1.60 7.01
C LEU A 67 -4.81 -0.96 5.79
N ARG A 68 -5.78 -1.64 5.19
CA ARG A 68 -6.55 -1.09 4.05
C ARG A 68 -7.35 0.14 4.45
N ARG A 69 -8.05 0.11 5.58
CA ARG A 69 -8.91 1.21 6.00
C ARG A 69 -8.15 2.49 6.32
N PHE A 70 -6.92 2.36 6.82
CA PHE A 70 -6.06 3.49 7.21
C PHE A 70 -5.01 3.86 6.16
N ASN A 71 -5.16 3.37 4.93
CA ASN A 71 -4.25 3.62 3.82
C ASN A 71 -2.79 3.31 4.21
N CYS A 72 -2.58 2.19 4.89
CA CYS A 72 -1.28 1.63 5.27
C CYS A 72 -0.91 0.47 4.32
N ASP A 73 -1.23 0.62 3.03
CA ASP A 73 -0.78 -0.25 1.94
C ASP A 73 0.16 0.52 0.99
N ARG A 74 0.66 -0.17 -0.04
CA ARG A 74 1.58 0.42 -1.03
C ARG A 74 1.06 1.74 -1.61
N ASN A 75 -0.20 1.78 -2.01
CA ASN A 75 -0.81 2.93 -2.67
C ASN A 75 -1.12 4.05 -1.68
N GLY A 76 -1.47 3.69 -0.45
CA GLY A 76 -1.66 4.62 0.66
C GLY A 76 -0.37 5.36 1.02
N PHE A 77 0.73 4.64 1.23
CA PHE A 77 2.03 5.26 1.51
C PHE A 77 2.58 6.06 0.33
N ARG A 78 2.41 5.57 -0.90
CA ARG A 78 2.69 6.36 -2.12
C ARG A 78 1.94 7.70 -2.12
N SER A 79 0.63 7.66 -1.93
CA SER A 79 -0.21 8.86 -1.91
C SER A 79 0.19 9.81 -0.77
N LYS A 80 0.47 9.27 0.42
CA LYS A 80 0.96 10.05 1.58
C LYS A 80 2.30 10.72 1.29
N PHE A 81 3.25 10.04 0.65
CA PHE A 81 4.54 10.59 0.26
C PHE A 81 4.40 11.73 -0.76
N LEU A 82 3.62 11.52 -1.83
CA LEU A 82 3.46 12.51 -2.90
C LEU A 82 2.68 13.75 -2.47
N ALA A 83 1.71 13.58 -1.57
CA ALA A 83 0.89 14.67 -1.04
C ALA A 83 1.46 15.31 0.23
N VAL A 84 2.64 14.87 0.71
CA VAL A 84 3.20 15.35 1.97
C VAL A 84 3.50 16.85 1.90
N LYS A 85 3.04 17.60 2.89
CA LYS A 85 3.29 19.05 3.03
C LYS A 85 3.72 19.36 4.46
N LEU A 86 4.52 20.41 4.62
CA LEU A 86 4.92 20.95 5.91
C LEU A 86 3.67 21.44 6.66
N GLN A 87 3.48 20.99 7.89
CA GLN A 87 2.37 21.44 8.74
C GLN A 87 2.73 22.74 9.47
N ALA A 88 1.70 23.50 9.90
CA ALA A 88 1.90 24.84 10.49
C ALA A 88 2.77 24.83 11.76
N ASP A 89 2.70 23.76 12.55
CA ASP A 89 3.42 23.61 13.83
C ASP A 89 4.56 22.57 13.76
N GLU A 90 4.97 22.17 12.55
CA GLU A 90 5.98 21.13 12.32
C GLU A 90 7.34 21.75 11.99
N ASP A 91 8.40 21.30 12.66
CA ASP A 91 9.76 21.67 12.29
C ASP A 91 10.21 20.91 11.02
N PHE A 92 11.13 21.50 10.27
CA PHE A 92 11.59 20.91 9.00
C PHE A 92 12.25 19.53 9.17
N GLY A 93 12.89 19.26 10.31
CA GLY A 93 13.48 17.96 10.61
C GLY A 93 12.42 16.88 10.78
N THR A 94 11.36 17.18 11.54
CA THR A 94 10.19 16.31 11.69
C THR A 94 9.49 16.08 10.35
N PHE A 95 9.34 17.12 9.53
CA PHE A 95 8.78 17.01 8.18
C PHE A 95 9.58 16.05 7.28
N ILE A 96 10.91 16.21 7.22
CA ILE A 96 11.76 15.34 6.42
C ILE A 96 11.72 13.90 6.93
N ASN A 97 11.73 13.70 8.25
CA ASN A 97 11.62 12.37 8.85
C ASN A 97 10.28 11.71 8.50
N ARG A 98 9.17 12.45 8.58
CA ARG A 98 7.84 11.95 8.21
C ARG A 98 7.74 11.62 6.72
N SER A 99 8.26 12.49 5.85
CA SER A 99 8.34 12.24 4.40
C SER A 99 9.16 10.99 4.10
N LYS A 100 10.32 10.83 4.76
CA LYS A 100 11.18 9.65 4.64
C LYS A 100 10.49 8.38 5.11
N GLN A 101 9.74 8.41 6.21
CA GLN A 101 8.98 7.25 6.69
C GLN A 101 7.95 6.77 5.66
N TYR A 102 7.20 7.69 5.04
CA TYR A 102 6.25 7.32 3.98
C TYR A 102 6.96 6.73 2.76
N PHE A 103 8.10 7.29 2.38
CA PHE A 103 8.91 6.76 1.29
C PHE A 103 9.42 5.35 1.60
N ASP A 104 10.07 5.14 2.75
CA ASP A 104 10.64 3.85 3.13
C ASP A 104 9.57 2.76 3.16
N ARG A 105 8.39 3.05 3.74
CA ARG A 105 7.23 2.13 3.74
C ARG A 105 6.70 1.84 2.34
N TRP A 106 6.64 2.85 1.48
CA TRP A 106 6.24 2.65 0.09
C TRP A 106 7.21 1.72 -0.66
N ILE A 107 8.53 1.89 -0.48
CA ILE A 107 9.54 1.04 -1.10
C ILE A 107 9.47 -0.40 -0.58
N GLU A 108 9.36 -0.56 0.75
CA GLU A 108 9.22 -1.86 1.42
C GLU A 108 8.02 -2.64 0.87
N LEU A 109 6.83 -2.02 0.84
CA LEU A 109 5.60 -2.64 0.31
C LEU A 109 5.61 -2.76 -1.22
N SER A 110 6.50 -2.06 -1.90
CA SER A 110 6.76 -2.22 -3.34
C SER A 110 7.62 -3.44 -3.66
N ALA A 111 8.23 -4.07 -2.65
CA ALA A 111 9.19 -5.16 -2.79
C ALA A 111 10.37 -4.78 -3.72
N VAL A 112 10.76 -3.50 -3.72
CA VAL A 112 11.89 -2.99 -4.49
C VAL A 112 13.12 -2.97 -3.60
N SER A 113 14.16 -3.70 -4.01
CA SER A 113 15.41 -3.84 -3.24
C SER A 113 16.65 -3.39 -4.02
N THR A 114 16.50 -2.98 -5.28
CA THR A 114 17.60 -2.53 -6.14
C THR A 114 17.49 -1.05 -6.45
N LEU A 115 18.64 -0.40 -6.66
CA LEU A 115 18.68 1.00 -7.10
C LEU A 115 17.94 1.18 -8.44
N GLU A 116 18.08 0.21 -9.35
CA GLU A 116 17.39 0.23 -10.64
C GLU A 116 15.87 0.16 -10.49
N GLY A 117 15.37 -0.77 -9.67
CA GLY A 117 13.94 -0.87 -9.40
C GLY A 117 13.39 0.39 -8.73
N LEU A 118 14.20 1.04 -7.89
CA LEU A 118 13.83 2.31 -7.26
C LEU A 118 13.77 3.44 -8.28
N SER A 119 14.82 3.61 -9.10
CA SER A 119 14.84 4.61 -10.18
C SER A 119 13.64 4.44 -11.10
N TYR A 120 13.33 3.20 -11.47
CA TYR A 120 12.19 2.90 -12.31
C TYR A 120 10.85 3.24 -11.64
N LEU A 121 10.66 2.86 -10.37
CA LEU A 121 9.44 3.17 -9.62
C LEU A 121 9.18 4.69 -9.58
N ILE A 122 10.23 5.49 -9.38
CA ILE A 122 10.14 6.94 -9.34
C ILE A 122 9.88 7.54 -10.72
N CYS A 123 10.55 7.04 -11.76
CA CYS A 123 10.29 7.46 -13.15
C CYS A 123 8.86 7.10 -13.59
N LEU A 124 8.38 5.92 -13.23
CA LEU A 124 7.01 5.48 -13.49
C LEU A 124 6.02 6.43 -12.82
N GLU A 125 6.27 6.79 -11.56
CA GLU A 125 5.41 7.71 -10.85
C GLU A 125 5.34 9.08 -11.53
N ASN A 126 6.49 9.62 -11.93
CA ASN A 126 6.55 10.89 -12.65
C ASN A 126 5.82 10.82 -14.00
N ALA A 127 5.98 9.72 -14.75
CA ALA A 127 5.30 9.52 -16.02
C ALA A 127 3.78 9.43 -15.84
N LEU A 128 3.29 8.70 -14.83
CA LEU A 128 1.87 8.60 -14.53
C LEU A 128 1.24 9.95 -14.18
N GLN A 129 1.98 10.85 -13.53
CA GLN A 129 1.50 12.21 -13.24
C GLN A 129 1.53 13.14 -14.45
N ALA A 130 2.39 12.85 -15.43
CA ALA A 130 2.54 13.66 -16.64
C ALA A 130 1.60 13.26 -17.78
N CYS A 131 0.99 12.07 -17.71
CA CYS A 131 0.07 11.55 -18.73
C CYS A 131 -1.40 11.85 -18.39
N ASP A 132 -2.17 12.27 -19.39
CA ASP A 132 -3.62 12.44 -19.27
C ASP A 132 -4.36 11.09 -19.20
N GLU A 133 -5.55 11.09 -18.61
CA GLU A 133 -6.41 9.89 -18.46
C GLU A 133 -6.68 9.19 -19.80
N ASP A 134 -6.78 9.95 -20.91
CA ASP A 134 -6.98 9.41 -22.26
C ASP A 134 -5.82 8.52 -22.72
N PHE A 135 -4.57 8.87 -22.36
CA PHE A 135 -3.40 8.09 -22.71
C PHE A 135 -3.30 6.81 -21.87
N LEU A 136 -3.66 6.91 -20.58
CA LEU A 136 -3.64 5.78 -19.64
C LEU A 136 -4.81 4.81 -19.87
N GLY A 137 -5.98 5.31 -20.30
CA GLY A 137 -7.17 4.50 -20.60
C GLY A 137 -7.07 3.72 -21.92
N ALA A 138 -6.28 4.20 -22.89
CA ALA A 138 -6.09 3.55 -24.18
C ALA A 138 -5.05 2.41 -24.16
N SER A 139 -4.22 2.34 -23.11
CA SER A 139 -3.07 1.44 -23.05
C SER A 139 -3.01 0.74 -21.70
N CYS A 140 -3.14 -0.59 -21.69
CA CYS A 140 -2.83 -1.37 -20.49
C CYS A 140 -1.31 -1.61 -20.46
N PHE A 141 -0.62 -0.94 -19.55
CA PHE A 141 0.80 -1.19 -19.32
C PHE A 141 0.97 -2.28 -18.25
N HIS A 142 1.69 -3.34 -18.59
CA HIS A 142 2.12 -4.34 -17.62
C HIS A 142 3.56 -4.03 -17.21
N PHE A 143 3.76 -3.75 -15.93
CA PHE A 143 5.05 -3.38 -15.38
C PHE A 143 5.60 -4.55 -14.57
N TYR A 144 6.82 -5.00 -14.87
CA TYR A 144 7.46 -6.10 -14.17
C TYR A 144 8.97 -5.92 -14.10
N ILE A 145 9.59 -6.59 -13.13
CA ILE A 145 11.05 -6.75 -13.05
C ILE A 145 11.36 -8.12 -13.66
N ASP A 146 12.21 -8.15 -14.68
CA ASP A 146 12.60 -9.40 -15.33
C ASP A 146 13.62 -10.19 -14.49
N ARG A 147 13.99 -11.39 -14.94
CA ARG A 147 14.94 -12.26 -14.22
C ARG A 147 16.35 -11.66 -14.08
N SER A 148 16.68 -10.63 -14.85
CA SER A 148 17.96 -9.92 -14.78
C SER A 148 17.95 -8.78 -13.75
N GLY A 149 16.80 -8.51 -13.12
CA GLY A 149 16.62 -7.36 -12.23
C GLY A 149 16.31 -6.06 -12.98
N THR A 150 16.17 -6.14 -14.31
CA THR A 150 15.88 -4.97 -15.15
C THR A 150 14.39 -4.66 -15.09
N SER A 151 14.07 -3.39 -14.90
CA SER A 151 12.67 -2.94 -14.92
C SER A 151 12.15 -2.80 -16.35
N LYS A 152 11.00 -3.42 -16.66
CA LYS A 152 10.41 -3.43 -18.01
C LYS A 152 8.96 -2.93 -17.99
N VAL A 153 8.61 -2.20 -19.06
CA VAL A 153 7.24 -1.82 -19.41
C VAL A 153 6.84 -2.62 -20.64
N GLU A 154 5.75 -3.38 -20.57
CA GLU A 154 5.06 -3.92 -21.74
C GLU A 154 3.77 -3.16 -21.98
N GLU A 155 3.67 -2.50 -23.13
CA GLU A 155 2.43 -1.87 -23.61
C GLU A 155 1.55 -2.94 -24.28
N ARG A 156 0.45 -3.34 -23.63
CA ARG A 156 -0.61 -4.07 -24.33
C ARG A 156 -1.57 -3.07 -24.96
N ARG A 157 -1.38 -2.81 -26.25
CA ARG A 157 -2.42 -2.15 -27.06
C ARG A 157 -3.58 -3.12 -27.22
N HIS A 158 -4.76 -2.76 -26.70
CA HIS A 158 -6.00 -3.36 -27.17
C HIS A 158 -6.24 -2.85 -28.59
N TYR A 159 -5.72 -3.56 -29.59
CA TYR A 159 -6.24 -3.41 -30.94
C TYR A 159 -7.72 -3.81 -30.89
N ARG A 160 -8.63 -2.84 -31.04
CA ARG A 160 -9.94 -3.13 -31.63
C ARG A 160 -9.64 -3.64 -33.04
N GLU A 161 -9.63 -4.96 -33.22
CA GLU A 161 -9.78 -5.52 -34.56
C GLU A 161 -11.10 -4.96 -35.12
N ASN A 162 -10.98 -4.14 -36.16
CA ASN A 162 -12.09 -3.59 -36.88
C ASN A 162 -12.51 -4.64 -37.92
N PRO A 163 -13.68 -5.30 -37.83
CA PRO A 163 -14.02 -6.42 -38.70
C PRO A 163 -14.35 -6.02 -40.16
N ASP A 164 -14.37 -4.73 -40.50
CA ASP A 164 -14.78 -4.25 -41.82
C ASP A 164 -13.61 -4.03 -42.80
N LYS A 165 -12.87 -5.11 -43.11
CA LYS A 165 -12.08 -5.19 -44.35
C LYS A 165 -12.32 -6.49 -45.10
N HIS A 166 -13.58 -6.76 -45.45
CA HIS A 166 -13.87 -7.51 -46.67
C HIS A 166 -13.89 -6.55 -47.86
N VAL A 167 -12.70 -6.37 -48.44
CA VAL A 167 -12.50 -5.73 -49.74
C VAL A 167 -13.30 -6.50 -50.78
N HIS A 168 -14.26 -5.81 -51.40
CA HIS A 168 -14.92 -6.21 -52.63
C HIS A 168 -13.86 -6.61 -53.68
N ARG A 169 -13.87 -7.90 -54.05
CA ARG A 169 -13.31 -8.36 -55.33
C ARG A 169 -14.47 -8.45 -56.33
N LYS A 170 -14.48 -7.55 -57.31
CA LYS A 170 -14.94 -7.81 -58.67
C LYS A 170 -13.88 -7.27 -59.62
#